data_AF-A0A928RFM7-F1
#
_entry.id   AF-A0A928RFM7-F1
#
_cell.length_a   1.000
_cell.length_b   1.000
_cell.length_c   1.000
_cell.angle_alpha   90.00
_cell.angle_beta   90.00
_cell.angle_gamma   90.00
#
_symmetry.space_group_name_H-M   'P 1'
#
loop_
_entity.id
_entity.type
_entity.pdbx_description
1 polymer ?
#
loop_
_entity_poly.entity_id
_entity_poly.type
_entity_poly.pdbx_seq_one_letter_code
_entity_poly.pdbx_strand_id
1 'polypeptide(L)'
;MYFKEGIEGIHNVPAERIIKYENLPAAIIKNFAEMHEGILPLALLRSLTVIRENTGSLLNTFNNDLDPAFVLHQALSPSPEDADNLLVQTIADAFSSLYFYQNKPALKTCKFVDAWVDKQSFQQSQLSIGKNSTQATFTLSAEERKKWLRVGYPLFLQDMYETTKNIEASEAQKIVANLDQKKALFNPIKKCFSLDGADMDVVNKKFAMLTHHKSLFFPSDEYLPCLMPGCVIKSEAEEYFVCIQQACDCLRIPSSGRKFLFLPLEESSQNFDIVLKNNNSDEMLTLAVIHKTSYNIETLDFKPDAGGTVIKAQKENQKIYFKTKDGKKYFWLCDLKEDFYLKIINEYAQKLTRVGIEQSEWLRRS
;
A
#
# COMPACT_ATOMS: atom_id res chain seq x y z
N MET A 1 -27.97 9.76 4.44
CA MET A 1 -29.27 9.15 4.80
C MET A 1 -30.34 10.22 4.54
N TYR A 2 -31.24 9.96 3.59
CA TYR A 2 -32.32 10.87 3.19
C TYR A 2 -33.62 10.45 3.87
N PHE A 3 -34.46 11.42 4.22
CA PHE A 3 -35.74 11.18 4.89
C PHE A 3 -36.89 11.56 3.97
N LYS A 4 -37.94 10.75 3.99
CA LYS A 4 -39.15 10.99 3.21
C LYS A 4 -39.88 12.22 3.77
N GLU A 5 -40.37 13.07 2.89
CA GLU A 5 -41.25 14.18 3.25
C GLU A 5 -42.54 13.60 3.89
N GLY A 6 -42.84 14.01 5.15
CA GLY A 6 -44.01 13.53 5.91
C GLY A 6 -43.74 12.51 7.04
N ILE A 7 -42.47 12.30 7.46
CA ILE A 7 -42.17 11.52 8.67
C ILE A 7 -42.25 12.44 9.89
N GLU A 8 -43.37 12.40 10.62
CA GLU A 8 -43.49 13.03 11.94
C GLU A 8 -42.69 12.23 12.97
N GLY A 9 -41.77 12.89 13.69
CA GLY A 9 -41.06 12.31 14.85
C GLY A 9 -39.53 12.32 14.80
N ILE A 10 -38.88 12.80 13.74
CA ILE A 10 -37.41 12.92 13.69
C ILE A 10 -37.01 14.38 13.88
N HIS A 11 -36.81 14.78 15.13
CA HIS A 11 -36.23 16.08 15.46
C HIS A 11 -34.73 16.07 15.14
N ASN A 12 -34.25 17.04 14.35
CA ASN A 12 -32.89 17.20 13.79
C ASN A 12 -32.54 16.47 12.47
N VAL A 13 -33.42 16.49 11.48
CA VAL A 13 -32.99 16.28 10.08
C VAL A 13 -32.75 17.64 9.42
N PRO A 14 -31.55 17.90 8.85
CA PRO A 14 -31.32 19.10 8.05
C PRO A 14 -32.35 19.17 6.91
N ALA A 15 -33.01 20.32 6.72
CA ALA A 15 -34.08 20.50 5.73
C ALA A 15 -33.66 20.09 4.30
N GLU A 16 -32.37 20.23 3.99
CA GLU A 16 -31.74 19.83 2.71
C GLU A 16 -31.74 18.30 2.45
N ARG A 17 -32.04 17.48 3.46
CA ARG A 17 -32.09 16.00 3.36
C ARG A 17 -33.51 15.44 3.33
N ILE A 18 -34.52 16.30 3.24
CA ILE A 18 -35.92 15.93 3.05
C ILE A 18 -36.22 16.04 1.56
N ILE A 19 -36.45 14.90 0.90
CA ILE A 19 -36.66 14.84 -0.55
C ILE A 19 -37.98 14.13 -0.84
N LYS A 20 -38.74 14.66 -1.81
CA LYS A 20 -39.92 13.98 -2.37
C LYS A 20 -39.54 12.60 -2.91
N TYR A 21 -40.39 11.61 -2.68
CA TYR A 21 -40.14 10.22 -3.10
C TYR A 21 -39.78 10.10 -4.59
N GLU A 22 -40.42 10.90 -5.45
CA GLU A 22 -40.18 10.96 -6.90
C GLU A 22 -38.76 11.41 -7.26
N ASN A 23 -38.16 12.27 -6.43
CA ASN A 23 -36.81 12.81 -6.64
C ASN A 23 -35.72 11.98 -5.94
N LEU A 24 -36.11 10.96 -5.16
CA LEU A 24 -35.17 10.10 -4.43
C LEU A 24 -34.20 9.35 -5.36
N PRO A 25 -34.60 8.78 -6.51
CA PRO A 25 -33.66 8.10 -7.42
C PRO A 25 -32.58 9.04 -7.95
N ALA A 26 -32.97 10.25 -8.39
CA ALA A 26 -32.04 11.26 -8.89
C ALA A 26 -31.09 11.74 -7.78
N ALA A 27 -31.60 11.93 -6.56
CA ALA A 27 -30.78 12.27 -5.41
C ALA A 27 -29.76 11.16 -5.11
N ILE A 28 -30.17 9.89 -5.07
CA ILE A 28 -29.25 8.77 -4.82
C ILE A 28 -28.13 8.73 -5.86
N ILE A 29 -28.47 8.84 -7.15
CA ILE A 29 -27.49 8.85 -8.24
C ILE A 29 -26.52 10.03 -8.07
N LYS A 30 -27.03 11.22 -7.78
CA LYS A 30 -26.21 12.41 -7.56
C LYS A 30 -25.23 12.21 -6.40
N ASN A 31 -25.70 11.74 -5.26
CA ASN A 31 -24.82 11.51 -4.10
C ASN A 31 -23.80 10.40 -4.36
N PHE A 32 -24.21 9.32 -5.03
CA PHE A 32 -23.29 8.27 -5.40
C PHE A 32 -22.18 8.78 -6.33
N ALA A 33 -22.54 9.63 -7.30
CA ALA A 33 -21.58 10.27 -8.19
C ALA A 33 -20.64 11.23 -7.43
N GLU A 34 -21.17 12.05 -6.52
CA GLU A 34 -20.38 12.98 -5.69
C GLU A 34 -19.44 12.24 -4.71
N MET A 35 -19.89 11.15 -4.09
CA MET A 35 -19.09 10.35 -3.15
C MET A 35 -17.96 9.58 -3.81
N HIS A 36 -18.10 9.26 -5.09
CA HIS A 36 -17.15 8.44 -5.85
C HIS A 36 -16.53 9.22 -7.02
N GLU A 37 -16.53 10.55 -6.97
CA GLU A 37 -15.83 11.37 -7.94
C GLU A 37 -14.30 11.25 -7.73
N GLY A 38 -13.62 10.63 -8.69
CA GLY A 38 -12.16 10.51 -8.67
C GLY A 38 -11.65 9.32 -9.49
N ILE A 39 -10.34 9.30 -9.73
CA ILE A 39 -9.69 8.26 -10.54
C ILE A 39 -9.72 6.90 -9.83
N LEU A 40 -9.37 6.86 -8.53
CA LEU A 40 -9.30 5.59 -7.78
C LEU A 40 -10.69 4.95 -7.55
N PRO A 41 -11.74 5.68 -7.09
CA PRO A 41 -13.07 5.10 -6.97
C PRO A 41 -13.64 4.61 -8.30
N LEU A 42 -13.43 5.37 -9.39
CA LEU A 42 -13.86 4.96 -10.72
C LEU A 42 -13.14 3.70 -11.21
N ALA A 43 -11.83 3.60 -10.99
CA ALA A 43 -11.06 2.39 -11.28
C ALA A 43 -11.61 1.19 -10.49
N LEU A 44 -11.91 1.37 -9.20
CA LEU A 44 -12.50 0.33 -8.35
C LEU A 44 -13.88 -0.13 -8.86
N LEU A 45 -14.78 0.79 -9.18
CA LEU A 45 -16.11 0.47 -9.71
C LEU A 45 -16.02 -0.30 -11.04
N ARG A 46 -15.05 0.04 -11.89
CA ARG A 46 -14.75 -0.72 -13.11
C ARG A 46 -14.26 -2.12 -12.80
N SER A 47 -13.34 -2.29 -11.85
CA SER A 47 -12.89 -3.62 -11.40
C SER A 47 -14.05 -4.49 -10.96
N LEU A 48 -14.97 -3.94 -10.16
CA LEU A 48 -16.16 -4.66 -9.69
C LEU A 48 -17.09 -5.06 -10.84
N THR A 49 -17.25 -4.18 -11.82
CA THR A 49 -18.07 -4.46 -13.02
C THR A 49 -17.47 -5.62 -13.81
N VAL A 50 -16.16 -5.60 -14.05
CA VAL A 50 -15.45 -6.67 -14.77
C VAL A 50 -15.58 -8.02 -14.05
N ILE A 51 -15.46 -8.04 -12.72
CA ILE A 51 -15.66 -9.27 -11.92
C ILE A 51 -17.11 -9.76 -12.06
N ARG A 52 -18.09 -8.86 -11.97
CA ARG A 52 -19.51 -9.19 -12.09
C ARG A 52 -19.85 -9.78 -13.46
N GLU A 53 -19.39 -9.17 -14.55
CA GLU A 53 -19.66 -9.64 -15.92
C GLU A 53 -19.08 -11.04 -16.18
N ASN A 54 -18.00 -11.39 -15.48
CA ASN A 54 -17.31 -12.67 -15.65
C ASN A 54 -17.62 -13.70 -14.56
N THR A 55 -18.62 -13.45 -13.71
CA THR A 55 -19.00 -14.38 -12.63
C THR A 55 -19.33 -15.77 -13.16
N GLY A 56 -19.99 -15.90 -14.31
CA GLY A 56 -20.26 -17.20 -14.93
C GLY A 56 -18.99 -17.98 -15.31
N SER A 57 -17.96 -17.29 -15.83
CA SER A 57 -16.67 -17.92 -16.15
C SER A 57 -15.93 -18.38 -14.89
N LEU A 58 -15.97 -17.56 -13.84
CA LEU A 58 -15.41 -17.92 -12.52
C LEU A 58 -16.09 -19.19 -11.96
N LEU A 59 -17.42 -19.23 -11.94
CA LEU A 59 -18.17 -20.38 -11.44
C LEU A 59 -17.93 -21.64 -12.28
N ASN A 60 -17.78 -21.51 -13.60
CA ASN A 60 -17.43 -22.65 -14.45
C ASN A 60 -15.99 -23.15 -14.23
N THR A 61 -15.07 -22.25 -13.87
CA THR A 61 -13.68 -22.60 -13.56
C THR A 61 -13.58 -23.30 -12.20
N PHE A 62 -14.28 -22.79 -11.19
CA PHE A 62 -14.41 -23.38 -9.86
C PHE A 62 -15.67 -24.25 -9.78
N ASN A 63 -15.79 -25.19 -10.71
CA ASN A 63 -16.92 -26.11 -10.76
C ASN A 63 -16.76 -27.25 -9.73
N ASN A 64 -17.87 -27.97 -9.51
CA ASN A 64 -17.95 -29.07 -8.56
C ASN A 64 -17.16 -30.32 -8.97
N ASP A 65 -16.70 -30.44 -10.22
CA ASP A 65 -15.87 -31.57 -10.65
C ASP A 65 -14.48 -31.55 -9.99
N LEU A 66 -14.06 -30.39 -9.47
CA LEU A 66 -12.79 -30.21 -8.74
C LEU A 66 -12.89 -30.53 -7.24
N ASP A 67 -14.11 -30.65 -6.68
CA ASP A 67 -14.33 -30.89 -5.25
C ASP A 67 -13.58 -32.14 -4.74
N PRO A 68 -13.57 -33.29 -5.45
CA PRO A 68 -12.81 -34.46 -5.00
C PRO A 68 -11.30 -34.20 -4.89
N ALA A 69 -10.73 -33.37 -5.77
CA ALA A 69 -9.31 -33.03 -5.74
C ALA A 69 -8.98 -32.13 -4.55
N PHE A 70 -9.86 -31.16 -4.24
CA PHE A 70 -9.71 -30.31 -3.06
C PHE A 70 -9.83 -31.12 -1.77
N VAL A 71 -10.85 -31.99 -1.66
CA VAL A 71 -11.03 -32.86 -0.49
C VAL A 71 -9.84 -33.80 -0.30
N LEU A 72 -9.31 -34.38 -1.39
CA LEU A 72 -8.10 -35.19 -1.34
C LEU A 72 -6.89 -34.38 -0.85
N HIS A 73 -6.71 -33.16 -1.35
CA HIS A 73 -5.64 -32.26 -0.91
C HIS A 73 -5.76 -31.93 0.59
N GLN A 74 -6.97 -31.65 1.07
CA GLN A 74 -7.23 -31.39 2.48
C GLN A 74 -6.94 -32.64 3.33
N ALA A 75 -7.35 -33.83 2.88
CA ALA A 75 -7.11 -35.09 3.56
C ALA A 75 -5.62 -35.46 3.66
N LEU A 76 -4.81 -35.04 2.68
CA LEU A 76 -3.36 -35.26 2.67
C LEU A 76 -2.55 -34.14 3.35
N SER A 77 -3.19 -33.02 3.70
CA SER A 77 -2.53 -31.88 4.34
C SER A 77 -2.32 -32.13 5.84
N PRO A 78 -1.10 -31.92 6.38
CA PRO A 78 -0.84 -32.07 7.81
C PRO A 78 -1.64 -31.13 8.71
N SER A 79 -2.07 -29.99 8.16
CA SER A 79 -2.95 -29.01 8.81
C SER A 79 -4.10 -28.69 7.86
N PRO A 80 -5.36 -28.99 8.21
CA PRO A 80 -6.51 -28.64 7.38
C PRO A 80 -6.64 -27.14 7.10
N GLU A 81 -6.17 -26.28 8.02
CA GLU A 81 -6.17 -24.81 7.84
C GLU A 81 -5.31 -24.38 6.63
N ASP A 82 -4.27 -25.14 6.27
CA ASP A 82 -3.42 -24.85 5.10
C ASP A 82 -4.20 -24.97 3.78
N ALA A 83 -5.14 -25.92 3.71
CA ALA A 83 -5.98 -26.13 2.53
C ALA A 83 -6.98 -24.99 2.34
N ASP A 84 -7.57 -24.49 3.43
CA ASP A 84 -8.49 -23.34 3.38
C ASP A 84 -7.76 -22.07 2.93
N ASN A 85 -6.54 -21.84 3.45
CA ASN A 85 -5.69 -20.71 3.02
C ASN A 85 -5.36 -20.80 1.52
N LEU A 86 -5.02 -21.98 1.03
CA LEU A 86 -4.75 -22.21 -0.39
C LEU A 86 -5.99 -21.91 -1.26
N LEU A 87 -7.19 -22.31 -0.81
CA LEU A 87 -8.44 -22.04 -1.52
C LEU A 87 -8.69 -20.53 -1.63
N VAL A 88 -8.58 -19.80 -0.51
CA VAL A 88 -8.73 -18.34 -0.48
C VAL A 88 -7.73 -17.67 -1.41
N GLN A 89 -6.45 -18.10 -1.38
CA GLN A 89 -5.41 -17.56 -2.25
C GLN A 89 -5.71 -17.83 -3.72
N THR A 90 -6.09 -19.06 -4.08
CA THR A 90 -6.39 -19.44 -5.46
C THR A 90 -7.56 -18.62 -6.03
N ILE A 91 -8.59 -18.36 -5.22
CA ILE A 91 -9.72 -17.50 -5.60
C ILE A 91 -9.26 -16.05 -5.79
N ALA A 92 -8.45 -15.52 -4.86
CA ALA A 92 -7.91 -14.17 -4.96
C ALA A 92 -7.02 -13.99 -6.21
N ASP A 93 -6.23 -15.00 -6.55
CA ASP A 93 -5.38 -15.03 -7.75
C ASP A 93 -6.21 -15.09 -9.03
N ALA A 94 -7.33 -15.84 -9.02
CA ALA A 94 -8.27 -15.85 -10.14
C ALA A 94 -8.91 -14.48 -10.37
N PHE A 95 -9.36 -13.79 -9.31
CA PHE A 95 -9.86 -12.41 -9.42
C PHE A 95 -8.79 -11.45 -9.95
N SER A 96 -7.56 -11.57 -9.44
CA SER A 96 -6.43 -10.73 -9.86
C SER A 96 -6.08 -10.96 -11.33
N SER A 97 -6.06 -12.22 -11.76
CA SER A 97 -5.82 -12.61 -13.15
C SER A 97 -6.89 -12.05 -14.08
N LEU A 98 -8.16 -12.23 -13.72
CA LEU A 98 -9.30 -11.72 -14.48
C LEU A 98 -9.23 -10.20 -14.63
N TYR A 99 -8.97 -9.49 -13.53
CA TYR A 99 -8.75 -8.05 -13.55
C TYR A 99 -7.58 -7.67 -14.46
N PHE A 100 -6.44 -8.36 -14.37
CA PHE A 100 -5.27 -8.03 -15.18
C PHE A 100 -5.51 -8.24 -16.68
N TYR A 101 -6.10 -9.37 -17.07
CA TYR A 101 -6.26 -9.72 -18.48
C TYR A 101 -7.41 -8.99 -19.16
N GLN A 102 -8.52 -8.74 -18.44
CA GLN A 102 -9.69 -8.09 -19.04
C GLN A 102 -9.74 -6.58 -18.80
N ASN A 103 -9.25 -6.10 -17.66
CA ASN A 103 -9.39 -4.69 -17.30
C ASN A 103 -8.19 -3.83 -17.78
N LYS A 104 -6.97 -4.37 -17.84
CA LYS A 104 -5.80 -3.59 -18.28
C LYS A 104 -5.96 -2.94 -19.68
N PRO A 105 -6.54 -3.61 -20.69
CA PRO A 105 -6.83 -2.99 -21.98
C PRO A 105 -7.98 -1.96 -21.92
N ALA A 106 -8.94 -2.18 -21.02
CA ALA A 106 -10.18 -1.41 -20.91
C ALA A 106 -10.08 -0.17 -20.00
N LEU A 107 -9.14 -0.16 -19.04
CA LEU A 107 -9.03 0.89 -18.03
C LEU A 107 -8.72 2.26 -18.66
N LYS A 108 -8.08 2.30 -19.85
CA LYS A 108 -7.70 3.50 -20.63
C LYS A 108 -7.56 4.75 -19.73
N THR A 109 -6.70 4.64 -18.71
CA THR A 109 -6.66 5.58 -17.58
C THR A 109 -6.48 7.02 -18.06
N CYS A 110 -5.81 7.21 -19.19
CA CYS A 110 -5.62 8.50 -19.85
C CYS A 110 -6.92 9.29 -19.98
N LYS A 111 -8.04 8.69 -20.40
CA LYS A 111 -9.30 9.46 -20.56
C LYS A 111 -9.86 9.99 -19.25
N PHE A 112 -9.78 9.20 -18.17
CA PHE A 112 -10.25 9.62 -16.85
C PHE A 112 -9.31 10.62 -16.22
N VAL A 113 -8.01 10.44 -16.42
CA VAL A 113 -6.98 11.36 -15.96
C VAL A 113 -7.12 12.71 -16.67
N ASP A 114 -7.32 12.73 -17.98
CA ASP A 114 -7.52 13.98 -18.73
C ASP A 114 -8.75 14.75 -18.22
N ALA A 115 -9.89 14.05 -18.11
CA ALA A 115 -11.13 14.65 -17.60
C ALA A 115 -11.01 15.09 -16.13
N TRP A 116 -10.21 14.38 -15.33
CA TRP A 116 -9.93 14.77 -13.95
C TRP A 116 -9.08 16.04 -13.92
N VAL A 117 -7.98 16.10 -14.69
CA VAL A 117 -7.09 17.28 -14.78
C VAL A 117 -7.87 18.52 -15.21
N ASP A 118 -8.80 18.40 -16.16
CA ASP A 118 -9.61 19.52 -16.66
C ASP A 118 -10.52 20.15 -15.60
N LYS A 119 -10.92 19.37 -14.59
CA LYS A 119 -11.80 19.82 -13.51
C LYS A 119 -11.07 20.38 -12.30
N GLN A 120 -9.75 20.14 -12.17
CA GLN A 120 -9.01 20.48 -10.97
C GLN A 120 -8.43 21.90 -11.00
N SER A 121 -8.37 22.52 -9.81
CA SER A 121 -7.59 23.72 -9.55
C SER A 121 -6.29 23.34 -8.83
N PHE A 122 -5.16 23.59 -9.49
CA PHE A 122 -3.83 23.27 -8.96
C PHE A 122 -3.19 24.49 -8.31
N GLN A 123 -2.56 24.30 -7.16
CA GLN A 123 -1.93 25.37 -6.37
C GLN A 123 -0.80 26.10 -7.13
N GLN A 124 -0.06 25.37 -7.95
CA GLN A 124 1.09 25.91 -8.69
C GLN A 124 1.02 25.55 -10.16
N SER A 125 1.08 26.57 -11.02
CA SER A 125 1.17 26.43 -12.48
C SER A 125 2.59 26.60 -13.01
N GLN A 126 3.58 26.77 -12.14
CA GLN A 126 4.98 26.89 -12.52
C GLN A 126 5.83 25.84 -11.81
N LEU A 127 6.63 25.13 -12.58
CA LEU A 127 7.57 24.12 -12.11
C LEU A 127 8.99 24.65 -12.24
N SER A 128 9.64 24.92 -11.12
CA SER A 128 11.05 25.30 -11.08
C SER A 128 11.91 24.13 -10.60
N ILE A 129 12.81 23.65 -11.47
CA ILE A 129 13.70 22.52 -11.18
C ILE A 129 15.15 22.90 -11.52
N GLY A 130 16.09 22.39 -10.71
CA GLY A 130 17.52 22.56 -10.93
C GLY A 130 18.17 23.61 -10.01
N LYS A 131 19.50 23.67 -10.05
CA LYS A 131 20.31 24.69 -9.37
C LYS A 131 21.34 25.26 -10.35
N ASN A 132 21.69 26.53 -10.19
CA ASN A 132 22.69 27.22 -10.99
C ASN A 132 22.38 27.11 -12.50
N SER A 133 23.32 26.60 -13.31
CA SER A 133 23.19 26.45 -14.77
C SER A 133 22.06 25.52 -15.21
N THR A 134 21.58 24.62 -14.34
CA THR A 134 20.50 23.66 -14.64
C THR A 134 19.11 24.16 -14.25
N GLN A 135 19.00 25.36 -13.65
CA GLN A 135 17.72 25.91 -13.23
C GLN A 135 16.86 26.25 -14.44
N ALA A 136 15.69 25.63 -14.52
CA ALA A 136 14.65 25.92 -15.51
C ALA A 136 13.30 26.09 -14.81
N THR A 137 12.50 27.03 -15.32
CA THR A 137 11.11 27.23 -14.88
C THR A 137 10.20 26.95 -16.06
N PHE A 138 9.25 26.06 -15.85
CA PHE A 138 8.28 25.63 -16.84
C PHE A 138 6.90 26.11 -16.43
N THR A 139 6.11 26.62 -17.36
CA THR A 139 4.68 26.85 -17.13
C THR A 139 3.93 25.55 -17.40
N LEU A 140 2.88 25.26 -16.63
CA LEU A 140 2.10 24.03 -16.70
C LEU A 140 0.61 24.35 -16.83
N SER A 141 0.16 24.43 -18.07
CA SER A 141 -1.24 24.38 -18.50
C SER A 141 -1.86 22.99 -18.29
N ALA A 142 -3.18 22.89 -18.43
CA ALA A 142 -3.89 21.61 -18.40
C ALA A 142 -3.37 20.63 -19.47
N GLU A 143 -3.06 21.12 -20.67
CA GLU A 143 -2.54 20.30 -21.76
C GLU A 143 -1.12 19.78 -21.47
N GLU A 144 -0.24 20.60 -20.88
CA GLU A 144 1.10 20.15 -20.47
C GLU A 144 1.03 19.08 -19.38
N ARG A 145 0.09 19.20 -18.43
CA ARG A 145 -0.14 18.16 -17.42
C ARG A 145 -0.65 16.86 -18.02
N LYS A 146 -1.57 16.92 -18.98
CA LYS A 146 -2.04 15.75 -19.72
C LYS A 146 -0.89 15.11 -20.51
N LYS A 147 -0.07 15.90 -21.21
CA LYS A 147 1.13 15.40 -21.91
C LYS A 147 2.05 14.69 -20.93
N TRP A 148 2.36 15.31 -19.80
CA TRP A 148 3.18 14.72 -18.74
C TRP A 148 2.64 13.37 -18.28
N LEU A 149 1.37 13.28 -17.88
CA LEU A 149 0.79 12.06 -17.35
C LEU A 149 0.70 10.91 -18.38
N ARG A 150 0.74 11.23 -19.69
CA ARG A 150 0.74 10.24 -20.77
C ARG A 150 2.14 9.71 -21.10
N VAL A 151 3.15 10.59 -21.15
CA VAL A 151 4.52 10.21 -21.57
C VAL A 151 5.44 9.85 -20.41
N GLY A 152 5.07 10.25 -19.19
CA GLY A 152 5.89 10.08 -17.99
C GLY A 152 6.85 11.26 -17.76
N TYR A 153 7.26 11.44 -16.50
CA TYR A 153 8.09 12.59 -16.10
C TYR A 153 9.46 12.68 -16.82
N PRO A 154 10.19 11.58 -17.13
CA PRO A 154 11.53 11.72 -17.71
C PRO A 154 11.50 12.32 -19.11
N LEU A 155 10.64 11.77 -19.97
CA LEU A 155 10.46 12.22 -21.36
C LEU A 155 9.83 13.62 -21.41
N PHE A 156 8.86 13.89 -20.53
CA PHE A 156 8.25 15.21 -20.43
C PHE A 156 9.28 16.29 -20.07
N LEU A 157 10.09 16.04 -19.03
CA LEU A 157 11.11 17.02 -18.62
C LEU A 157 12.20 17.18 -19.68
N GLN A 158 12.61 16.12 -20.36
CA GLN A 158 13.58 16.20 -21.48
C GLN A 158 13.09 17.16 -22.56
N ASP A 159 11.88 16.93 -23.09
CA ASP A 159 11.23 17.77 -24.10
C ASP A 159 11.09 19.24 -23.65
N MET A 160 10.76 19.46 -22.38
CA MET A 160 10.66 20.80 -21.81
C MET A 160 12.03 21.48 -21.69
N TYR A 161 13.09 20.75 -21.29
CA TYR A 161 14.45 21.27 -21.21
C TYR A 161 15.02 21.57 -22.60
N GLU A 162 14.81 20.69 -23.57
CA GLU A 162 15.16 20.91 -24.98
C GLU A 162 14.52 22.19 -25.50
N THR A 163 13.21 22.34 -25.31
CA THR A 163 12.46 23.51 -25.80
C THR A 163 12.84 24.80 -25.09
N THR A 164 13.00 24.76 -23.75
CA THR A 164 13.18 25.97 -22.94
C THR A 164 14.63 26.45 -22.89
N LYS A 165 15.60 25.52 -22.92
CA LYS A 165 17.03 25.84 -22.85
C LYS A 165 17.74 25.73 -24.20
N ASN A 166 17.05 25.23 -25.24
CA ASN A 166 17.61 25.01 -26.58
C ASN A 166 18.90 24.16 -26.53
N ILE A 167 18.86 23.08 -25.76
CA ILE A 167 19.97 22.13 -25.59
C ILE A 167 19.66 20.83 -26.32
N GLU A 168 20.70 20.05 -26.63
CA GLU A 168 20.53 18.74 -27.26
C GLU A 168 19.82 17.74 -26.32
N ALA A 169 19.06 16.82 -26.91
CA ALA A 169 18.35 15.77 -26.17
C ALA A 169 19.25 14.94 -25.25
N SER A 170 20.50 14.67 -25.69
CA SER A 170 21.48 13.93 -24.89
C SER A 170 21.91 14.66 -23.62
N GLU A 171 21.93 16.00 -23.65
CA GLU A 171 22.26 16.84 -22.51
C GLU A 171 21.04 16.98 -21.57
N ALA A 172 19.85 17.21 -22.12
CA ALA A 172 18.60 17.23 -21.36
C ALA A 172 18.37 15.92 -20.59
N GLN A 173 18.61 14.78 -21.24
CA GLN A 173 18.52 13.46 -20.60
C GLN A 173 19.47 13.33 -19.41
N LYS A 174 20.73 13.77 -19.54
CA LYS A 174 21.72 13.74 -18.45
C LYS A 174 21.31 14.62 -17.28
N ILE A 175 20.75 15.80 -17.55
CA ILE A 175 20.25 16.72 -16.52
C ILE A 175 19.11 16.05 -15.74
N VAL A 176 18.10 15.53 -16.43
CA VAL A 176 16.94 14.87 -15.79
C VAL A 176 17.37 13.65 -14.97
N ALA A 177 18.27 12.81 -15.51
CA ALA A 177 18.80 11.66 -14.78
C ALA A 177 19.55 12.06 -13.50
N ASN A 178 20.36 13.13 -13.54
CA ASN A 178 21.08 13.63 -12.37
C ASN A 178 20.13 14.17 -11.30
N LEU A 179 19.08 14.88 -11.70
CA LEU A 179 18.06 15.42 -10.80
C LEU A 179 17.28 14.30 -10.11
N ASP A 180 16.95 13.23 -10.84
CA ASP A 180 16.26 12.06 -10.30
C ASP A 180 17.12 11.31 -9.29
N GLN A 181 18.39 11.04 -9.61
CA GLN A 181 19.35 10.42 -8.70
C GLN A 181 19.52 11.19 -7.39
N LYS A 182 19.47 12.53 -7.45
CA LYS A 182 19.57 13.41 -6.27
C LYS A 182 18.25 13.59 -5.52
N LYS A 183 17.17 12.89 -5.91
CA LYS A 183 15.81 13.05 -5.37
C LYS A 183 15.32 14.51 -5.40
N ALA A 184 15.85 15.32 -6.31
CA ALA A 184 15.57 16.76 -6.38
C ALA A 184 14.25 17.08 -7.09
N LEU A 185 13.63 16.08 -7.74
CA LEU A 185 12.41 16.21 -8.51
C LEU A 185 11.13 16.14 -7.66
N PHE A 186 11.16 15.38 -6.55
CA PHE A 186 9.93 15.05 -5.81
C PHE A 186 9.19 16.28 -5.29
N ASN A 187 9.85 17.16 -4.54
CA ASN A 187 9.21 18.32 -3.93
C ASN A 187 8.66 19.32 -4.97
N PRO A 188 9.40 19.71 -6.03
CA PRO A 188 8.86 20.56 -7.10
C PRO A 188 7.64 19.94 -7.81
N ILE A 189 7.70 18.65 -8.15
CA ILE A 189 6.60 17.95 -8.84
C ILE A 189 5.37 17.87 -7.93
N LYS A 190 5.57 17.47 -6.67
CA LYS A 190 4.49 17.37 -5.67
C LYS A 190 3.70 18.68 -5.60
N LYS A 191 4.38 19.83 -5.53
CA LYS A 191 3.71 21.14 -5.45
C LYS A 191 2.89 21.47 -6.70
N CYS A 192 3.36 21.07 -7.88
CA CYS A 192 2.62 21.30 -9.12
C CYS A 192 1.33 20.50 -9.17
N PHE A 193 1.31 19.29 -8.62
CA PHE A 193 0.11 18.44 -8.59
C PHE A 193 -0.69 18.55 -7.27
N SER A 194 -0.34 19.49 -6.40
CA SER A 194 -1.15 19.82 -5.22
C SER A 194 -2.45 20.51 -5.61
N LEU A 195 -3.55 20.06 -5.00
CA LEU A 195 -4.87 20.71 -5.11
C LEU A 195 -5.05 21.77 -4.02
N ASP A 196 -5.84 22.79 -4.29
CA ASP A 196 -6.14 23.84 -3.30
C ASP A 196 -6.80 23.25 -2.04
N GLY A 197 -6.29 23.62 -0.86
CA GLY A 197 -6.79 23.14 0.43
C GLY A 197 -6.40 21.71 0.83
N ALA A 198 -5.68 20.97 -0.02
CA ALA A 198 -5.24 19.61 0.29
C ALA A 198 -3.85 19.58 0.94
N ASP A 199 -3.72 18.85 2.06
CA ASP A 199 -2.42 18.46 2.61
C ASP A 199 -1.86 17.26 1.83
N MET A 200 -0.98 17.56 0.88
CA MET A 200 -0.37 16.52 0.03
C MET A 200 0.58 15.58 0.78
N ASP A 201 1.10 15.93 1.96
CA ASP A 201 1.89 14.96 2.75
C ASP A 201 0.97 13.89 3.34
N VAL A 202 -0.16 14.32 3.92
CA VAL A 202 -1.18 13.40 4.45
C VAL A 202 -1.76 12.53 3.33
N VAL A 203 -2.09 13.11 2.17
CA VAL A 203 -2.64 12.36 1.02
C VAL A 203 -1.63 11.34 0.47
N ASN A 204 -0.37 11.73 0.28
CA ASN A 204 0.67 10.81 -0.20
C ASN A 204 0.93 9.67 0.80
N LYS A 205 0.93 9.96 2.10
CA LYS A 205 1.06 8.93 3.14
C LYS A 205 -0.12 7.95 3.13
N LYS A 206 -1.37 8.42 2.99
CA LYS A 206 -2.55 7.53 2.80
C LYS A 206 -2.44 6.67 1.55
N PHE A 207 -2.02 7.27 0.44
CA PHE A 207 -1.83 6.51 -0.81
C PHE A 207 -0.71 5.48 -0.67
N ALA A 208 0.39 5.83 -0.01
CA ALA A 208 1.47 4.89 0.28
C ALA A 208 0.94 3.69 1.07
N MET A 209 0.13 3.88 2.12
CA MET A 209 -0.47 2.76 2.87
C MET A 209 -1.19 1.75 1.97
N LEU A 210 -1.95 2.21 0.96
CA LEU A 210 -2.63 1.34 -0.01
C LEU A 210 -1.67 0.45 -0.81
N THR A 211 -0.42 0.90 -1.02
CA THR A 211 0.56 0.16 -1.83
C THR A 211 1.28 -0.91 -1.03
N HIS A 212 1.56 -0.70 0.26
CA HIS A 212 2.38 -1.63 1.06
C HIS A 212 1.64 -2.40 2.14
N HIS A 213 0.43 -2.00 2.55
CA HIS A 213 -0.36 -2.77 3.53
C HIS A 213 -1.13 -3.91 2.84
N LYS A 214 -1.04 -5.11 3.41
CA LYS A 214 -1.92 -6.24 3.14
C LYS A 214 -3.23 -6.10 3.91
N SER A 215 -3.15 -5.72 5.19
CA SER A 215 -4.31 -5.53 6.07
C SER A 215 -4.92 -4.13 5.96
N LEU A 216 -5.44 -3.78 4.78
CA LEU A 216 -6.15 -2.50 4.59
C LEU A 216 -7.49 -2.44 5.33
N PHE A 217 -8.11 -3.60 5.50
CA PHE A 217 -9.32 -3.77 6.27
C PHE A 217 -8.95 -4.37 7.62
N PHE A 218 -9.55 -3.83 8.69
CA PHE A 218 -9.29 -4.33 10.03
C PHE A 218 -9.79 -5.79 10.13
N PRO A 219 -9.06 -6.68 10.82
CA PRO A 219 -9.49 -8.05 11.03
C PRO A 219 -10.89 -8.08 11.70
N SER A 220 -11.78 -8.96 11.25
CA SER A 220 -13.10 -9.12 11.88
C SER A 220 -12.97 -9.74 13.27
N ASP A 221 -14.02 -9.66 14.09
CA ASP A 221 -14.03 -10.37 15.38
C ASP A 221 -13.88 -11.89 15.23
N GLU A 222 -14.23 -12.44 14.07
CA GLU A 222 -14.13 -13.86 13.74
C GLU A 222 -12.75 -14.29 13.24
N TYR A 223 -11.94 -13.38 12.68
CA TYR A 223 -10.62 -13.68 12.15
C TYR A 223 -9.56 -12.73 12.71
N LEU A 224 -8.71 -13.25 13.60
CA LEU A 224 -7.56 -12.54 14.13
C LEU A 224 -6.30 -12.87 13.31
N PRO A 225 -5.39 -11.91 13.11
CA PRO A 225 -4.19 -12.12 12.30
C PRO A 225 -3.26 -13.15 12.95
N CYS A 226 -2.57 -13.93 12.11
CA CYS A 226 -1.48 -14.81 12.53
C CYS A 226 -0.13 -14.10 12.40
N LEU A 227 0.84 -14.47 13.23
CA LEU A 227 2.20 -13.95 13.13
C LEU A 227 2.90 -14.53 11.89
N MET A 228 2.98 -13.71 10.85
CA MET A 228 3.47 -14.05 9.52
C MET A 228 4.61 -13.11 9.08
N PRO A 229 5.33 -13.43 7.99
CA PRO A 229 6.36 -12.53 7.45
C PRO A 229 5.73 -11.17 7.11
N GLY A 230 6.43 -10.09 7.43
CA GLY A 230 5.93 -8.73 7.22
C GLY A 230 4.92 -8.23 8.26
N CYS A 231 4.59 -9.00 9.30
CA CYS A 231 3.86 -8.47 10.46
C CYS A 231 4.68 -7.38 11.14
N VAL A 232 4.09 -6.19 11.29
CA VAL A 232 4.65 -5.08 12.05
C VAL A 232 4.04 -5.06 13.45
N ILE A 233 4.88 -5.11 14.47
CA ILE A 233 4.47 -5.20 15.87
C ILE A 233 5.14 -4.11 16.72
N LYS A 234 4.52 -3.80 17.86
CA LYS A 234 4.99 -2.80 18.83
C LYS A 234 5.09 -3.39 20.24
N SER A 235 6.19 -3.18 20.94
CA SER A 235 6.34 -3.59 22.34
C SER A 235 5.59 -2.66 23.30
N GLU A 236 5.41 -3.09 24.55
CA GLU A 236 4.90 -2.22 25.64
C GLU A 236 5.84 -1.06 25.99
N ALA A 237 7.12 -1.15 25.60
CA ALA A 237 8.12 -0.09 25.75
C ALA A 237 8.16 0.86 24.53
N GLU A 238 7.18 0.78 23.63
CA GLU A 238 7.05 1.61 22.44
C GLU A 238 8.15 1.38 21.38
N GLU A 239 8.73 0.18 21.35
CA GLU A 239 9.68 -0.24 20.31
C GLU A 239 8.96 -0.95 19.17
N TYR A 240 9.44 -0.77 17.94
CA TYR A 240 8.77 -1.25 16.74
C TYR A 240 9.60 -2.32 16.04
N PHE A 241 8.93 -3.34 15.51
CA PHE A 241 9.59 -4.47 14.87
C PHE A 241 8.83 -4.96 13.63
N VAL A 242 9.55 -5.49 12.66
CA VAL A 242 8.97 -6.20 11.51
C VAL A 242 9.47 -7.65 11.47
N CYS A 243 8.55 -8.60 11.30
CA CYS A 243 8.89 -10.02 11.20
C CYS A 243 9.53 -10.32 9.84
N ILE A 244 10.69 -10.99 9.85
CA ILE A 244 11.42 -11.42 8.64
C ILE A 244 11.53 -12.95 8.51
N GLN A 245 10.83 -13.71 9.37
CA GLN A 245 10.76 -15.16 9.27
C GLN A 245 10.16 -15.57 7.91
N GLN A 246 10.52 -16.73 7.37
CA GLN A 246 9.91 -17.26 6.14
C GLN A 246 8.51 -17.83 6.42
N ALA A 247 7.59 -17.70 5.46
CA ALA A 247 6.18 -18.09 5.64
C ALA A 247 6.00 -19.56 6.06
N CYS A 248 6.78 -20.47 5.48
CA CYS A 248 6.74 -21.90 5.80
C CYS A 248 7.10 -22.19 7.27
N ASP A 249 7.94 -21.36 7.88
CA ASP A 249 8.35 -21.51 9.27
C ASP A 249 7.32 -20.94 10.27
N CYS A 250 6.30 -20.25 9.79
CA CYS A 250 5.24 -19.65 10.61
C CYS A 250 4.00 -20.55 10.78
N LEU A 251 3.86 -21.62 9.96
CA LEU A 251 2.63 -22.45 9.90
C LEU A 251 2.69 -23.74 10.73
N ARG A 252 3.89 -24.28 10.95
CA ARG A 252 4.11 -25.61 11.57
C ARG A 252 4.97 -25.48 12.82
N ILE A 253 4.44 -24.74 13.79
CA ILE A 253 5.13 -24.42 15.03
C ILE A 253 4.89 -25.55 16.04
N PRO A 254 5.95 -26.12 16.64
CA PRO A 254 5.79 -27.16 17.66
C PRO A 254 5.15 -26.58 18.93
N SER A 255 4.49 -27.44 19.70
CA SER A 255 3.86 -27.06 20.98
C SER A 255 4.84 -26.52 22.03
N SER A 256 6.14 -26.76 21.86
CA SER A 256 7.21 -26.16 22.68
C SER A 256 7.43 -24.66 22.42
N GLY A 257 6.90 -24.15 21.31
CA GLY A 257 7.16 -22.81 20.78
C GLY A 257 8.31 -22.76 19.78
N ARG A 258 8.47 -21.59 19.16
CA ARG A 258 9.54 -21.27 18.20
C ARG A 258 9.95 -19.81 18.36
N LYS A 259 11.24 -19.59 18.15
CA LYS A 259 11.84 -18.27 18.04
C LYS A 259 11.59 -17.68 16.65
N PHE A 260 11.06 -16.46 16.61
CA PHE A 260 10.84 -15.67 15.41
C PHE A 260 11.86 -14.56 15.29
N LEU A 261 12.26 -14.27 14.06
CA LEU A 261 13.23 -13.23 13.73
C LEU A 261 12.55 -11.91 13.39
N PHE A 262 13.03 -10.84 14.02
CA PHE A 262 12.52 -9.48 13.85
C PHE A 262 13.63 -8.48 13.57
N LEU A 263 13.35 -7.52 12.69
CA LEU A 263 14.18 -6.34 12.53
C LEU A 263 13.57 -5.16 13.28
N PRO A 264 14.37 -4.39 14.04
CA PRO A 264 13.89 -3.19 14.71
C PRO A 264 13.63 -2.09 13.69
N LEU A 265 12.64 -1.26 14.02
CA LEU A 265 12.22 -0.10 13.26
C LEU A 265 12.40 1.15 14.12
N GLU A 266 12.81 2.26 13.51
CA GLU A 266 12.91 3.57 14.17
C GLU A 266 11.92 4.56 13.58
N GLU A 267 11.37 5.44 14.42
CA GLU A 267 10.58 6.56 13.93
C GLU A 267 11.49 7.52 13.14
N SER A 268 11.09 7.85 11.92
CA SER A 268 11.85 8.78 11.09
C SER A 268 10.95 9.66 10.24
N SER A 269 11.23 10.96 10.24
CA SER A 269 10.57 11.94 9.38
C SER A 269 11.13 11.95 7.94
N GLN A 270 12.28 11.32 7.70
CA GLN A 270 12.95 11.28 6.39
C GLN A 270 13.47 9.88 6.06
N ASN A 271 13.30 9.44 4.80
CA ASN A 271 13.72 8.11 4.34
C ASN A 271 13.14 6.97 5.21
N PHE A 272 11.82 6.94 5.34
CA PHE A 272 11.06 5.86 5.99
C PHE A 272 10.59 4.82 4.98
N ASP A 273 10.31 3.61 5.47
CA ASP A 273 9.89 2.45 4.67
C ASP A 273 8.42 2.12 4.86
N ILE A 274 7.87 2.39 6.05
CA ILE A 274 6.51 2.00 6.46
C ILE A 274 5.77 3.23 6.97
N VAL A 275 4.49 3.36 6.61
CA VAL A 275 3.59 4.41 7.08
C VAL A 275 2.41 3.79 7.80
N LEU A 276 2.18 4.17 9.04
CA LEU A 276 1.09 3.66 9.86
C LEU A 276 0.15 4.80 10.26
N LYS A 277 -1.14 4.46 10.42
CA LYS A 277 -2.11 5.37 11.03
C LYS A 277 -1.89 5.37 12.54
N ASN A 278 -1.78 6.54 13.16
CA ASN A 278 -1.84 6.63 14.62
C ASN A 278 -3.30 6.51 15.05
N ASN A 279 -3.58 5.68 16.06
CA ASN A 279 -4.94 5.51 16.57
C ASN A 279 -5.44 6.74 17.36
N ASN A 280 -4.52 7.61 17.80
CA ASN A 280 -4.83 8.72 18.72
C ASN A 280 -4.66 10.13 18.10
N SER A 281 -4.21 10.25 16.85
CA SER A 281 -4.06 11.53 16.16
C SER A 281 -4.24 11.38 14.65
N ASP A 282 -4.55 12.49 13.97
CA ASP A 282 -4.50 12.56 12.50
C ASP A 282 -3.06 12.49 11.96
N GLU A 283 -2.05 12.50 12.84
CA GLU A 283 -0.65 12.34 12.47
C GLU A 283 -0.34 10.88 12.16
N MET A 284 0.33 10.66 11.03
CA MET A 284 0.76 9.32 10.61
C MET A 284 2.18 9.05 11.08
N LEU A 285 2.34 7.88 11.70
CA LEU A 285 3.61 7.34 12.14
C LEU A 285 4.41 6.85 10.93
N THR A 286 5.68 7.21 10.85
CA THR A 286 6.58 6.80 9.77
C THR A 286 7.78 6.08 10.34
N LEU A 287 7.98 4.83 9.92
CA LEU A 287 9.00 3.92 10.44
C LEU A 287 10.02 3.58 9.36
N ALA A 288 11.30 3.61 9.73
CA ALA A 288 12.42 3.18 8.90
C ALA A 288 13.01 1.89 9.46
N VAL A 289 13.43 0.97 8.59
CA VAL A 289 14.11 -0.26 9.02
C VAL A 289 15.57 0.07 9.39
N ILE A 290 16.01 -0.36 10.57
CA ILE A 290 17.37 -0.12 11.03
C ILE A 290 18.34 -1.11 10.36
N HIS A 291 18.72 -0.84 9.11
CA HIS A 291 19.65 -1.67 8.34
C HIS A 291 21.13 -1.47 8.69
N LYS A 292 21.48 -0.43 9.46
CA LYS A 292 22.89 -0.04 9.72
C LYS A 292 23.63 -1.02 10.62
N THR A 293 22.91 -1.85 11.35
CA THR A 293 23.42 -2.73 12.38
C THR A 293 22.83 -4.11 12.16
N SER A 294 23.49 -4.92 11.31
CA SER A 294 23.08 -6.30 11.03
C SER A 294 23.00 -7.19 12.29
N TYR A 295 23.61 -6.76 13.39
CA TYR A 295 23.57 -7.43 14.68
C TYR A 295 22.35 -7.09 15.55
N ASN A 296 21.51 -6.12 15.17
CA ASN A 296 20.33 -5.72 15.95
C ASN A 296 19.09 -6.60 15.68
N ILE A 297 19.26 -7.80 15.12
CA ILE A 297 18.15 -8.73 14.94
C ILE A 297 17.60 -9.16 16.30
N GLU A 298 16.31 -9.00 16.48
CA GLU A 298 15.63 -9.44 17.70
C GLU A 298 15.02 -10.81 17.49
N THR A 299 15.10 -11.62 18.53
CA THR A 299 14.57 -12.98 18.53
C THR A 299 13.56 -13.14 19.64
N LEU A 300 12.29 -13.30 19.27
CA LEU A 300 11.17 -13.40 20.21
C LEU A 300 10.62 -14.83 20.21
N ASP A 301 10.43 -15.43 21.38
CA ASP A 301 9.92 -16.80 21.53
C ASP A 301 8.39 -16.78 21.67
N PHE A 302 7.69 -17.43 20.73
CA PHE A 302 6.25 -17.55 20.71
C PHE A 302 5.82 -19.01 20.80
N LYS A 303 4.68 -19.24 21.44
CA LYS A 303 4.08 -20.56 21.57
C LYS A 303 2.64 -20.52 21.05
N PRO A 304 2.23 -21.47 20.19
CA PRO A 304 0.85 -21.54 19.71
C PRO A 304 -0.09 -21.94 20.85
N ASP A 305 -1.37 -21.60 20.71
CA ASP A 305 -2.42 -22.05 21.61
C ASP A 305 -2.56 -23.58 21.59
N ALA A 306 -3.20 -24.15 22.61
CA ALA A 306 -3.33 -25.61 22.74
C ALA A 306 -4.00 -26.23 21.50
N GLY A 307 -3.28 -27.13 20.82
CA GLY A 307 -3.75 -27.78 19.59
C GLY A 307 -3.52 -26.97 18.30
N GLY A 308 -3.05 -25.73 18.40
CA GLY A 308 -2.70 -24.90 17.24
C GLY A 308 -1.27 -25.14 16.75
N THR A 309 -1.04 -24.85 15.47
CA THR A 309 0.29 -24.89 14.84
C THR A 309 0.80 -23.52 14.40
N VAL A 310 -0.01 -22.47 14.59
CA VAL A 310 0.27 -21.07 14.23
C VAL A 310 0.18 -20.17 15.46
N ILE A 311 0.87 -19.02 15.44
CA ILE A 311 0.70 -17.99 16.47
C ILE A 311 -0.47 -17.08 16.06
N LYS A 312 -1.65 -17.31 16.63
CA LYS A 312 -2.82 -16.44 16.44
C LYS A 312 -2.73 -15.26 17.40
N ALA A 313 -3.12 -14.07 16.93
CA ALA A 313 -3.23 -12.92 17.79
C ALA A 313 -4.39 -13.06 18.78
N GLN A 314 -4.32 -12.30 19.87
CA GLN A 314 -5.37 -12.14 20.86
C GLN A 314 -5.92 -10.72 20.80
N LYS A 315 -7.15 -10.52 21.28
CA LYS A 315 -7.80 -9.21 21.30
C LYS A 315 -8.20 -8.84 22.72
N GLU A 316 -7.81 -7.65 23.15
CA GLU A 316 -8.18 -7.07 24.45
C GLU A 316 -8.41 -5.57 24.28
N ASN A 317 -9.55 -5.04 24.74
CA ASN A 317 -9.90 -3.62 24.66
C ASN A 317 -9.69 -3.00 23.26
N GLN A 318 -10.15 -3.70 22.21
CA GLN A 318 -9.98 -3.35 20.79
C GLN A 318 -8.52 -3.34 20.26
N LYS A 319 -7.53 -3.67 21.10
CA LYS A 319 -6.15 -3.85 20.67
C LYS A 319 -5.89 -5.31 20.35
N ILE A 320 -5.23 -5.54 19.22
CA ILE A 320 -4.78 -6.87 18.79
C ILE A 320 -3.31 -7.01 19.20
N TYR A 321 -2.94 -8.14 19.80
CA TYR A 321 -1.58 -8.38 20.26
C TYR A 321 -1.18 -9.85 20.15
N PHE A 322 0.11 -10.10 20.05
CA PHE A 322 0.73 -11.41 20.23
C PHE A 322 1.38 -11.47 21.61
N LYS A 323 1.33 -12.65 22.23
CA LYS A 323 1.93 -12.89 23.56
C LYS A 323 3.12 -13.81 23.41
N THR A 324 4.28 -13.37 23.88
CA THR A 324 5.47 -14.24 23.92
C THR A 324 5.34 -15.29 25.01
N LYS A 325 6.20 -16.31 24.94
CA LYS A 325 6.29 -17.37 25.95
C LYS A 325 6.54 -16.83 27.36
N ASP A 326 7.32 -15.75 27.47
CA ASP A 326 7.64 -15.08 28.74
C ASP A 326 6.53 -14.12 29.19
N GLY A 327 5.43 -14.04 28.46
CA GLY A 327 4.24 -13.27 28.83
C GLY A 327 4.22 -11.82 28.38
N LYS A 328 5.26 -11.34 27.68
CA LYS A 328 5.31 -9.98 27.13
C LYS A 328 4.31 -9.82 25.97
N LYS A 329 3.65 -8.66 25.90
CA LYS A 329 2.70 -8.36 24.82
C LYS A 329 3.35 -7.53 23.73
N TYR A 330 3.04 -7.88 22.49
CA TYR A 330 3.43 -7.13 21.30
C TYR A 330 2.19 -6.81 20.49
N PHE A 331 1.84 -5.53 20.37
CA PHE A 331 0.65 -5.07 19.67
C PHE A 331 0.85 -5.15 18.16
N TRP A 332 -0.12 -5.72 17.46
CA TRP A 332 -0.13 -5.78 16.00
C TRP A 332 -0.52 -4.42 15.42
N LEU A 333 0.24 -3.94 14.44
CA LEU A 333 -0.01 -2.67 13.77
C LEU A 333 -0.55 -2.87 12.35
N CYS A 334 0.11 -3.69 11.55
CA CYS A 334 -0.33 -4.08 10.21
C CYS A 334 0.44 -5.30 9.69
N ASP A 335 -0.03 -5.86 8.57
CA ASP A 335 0.72 -6.80 7.76
C ASP A 335 1.16 -6.11 6.47
N LEU A 336 2.44 -6.24 6.13
CA LEU A 336 2.97 -5.77 4.85
C LEU A 336 2.62 -6.74 3.72
N LYS A 337 2.49 -6.22 2.49
CA LYS A 337 2.43 -7.04 1.28
C LYS A 337 3.74 -7.78 1.07
N GLU A 338 3.66 -8.89 0.34
CA GLU A 338 4.78 -9.81 0.15
C GLU A 338 6.01 -9.15 -0.46
N ASP A 339 5.84 -8.45 -1.58
CA ASP A 339 6.92 -7.74 -2.25
C ASP A 339 7.65 -6.73 -1.35
N PHE A 340 6.92 -6.11 -0.41
CA PHE A 340 7.49 -5.11 0.50
C PHE A 340 8.35 -5.74 1.59
N TYR A 341 7.89 -6.81 2.24
CA TYR A 341 8.75 -7.46 3.24
C TYR A 341 9.93 -8.18 2.56
N LEU A 342 9.75 -8.75 1.36
CA LEU A 342 10.85 -9.34 0.60
C LEU A 342 11.92 -8.32 0.21
N LYS A 343 11.52 -7.09 -0.14
CA LYS A 343 12.45 -5.97 -0.30
C LYS A 343 13.26 -5.73 0.98
N ILE A 344 12.61 -5.64 2.14
CA ILE A 344 13.27 -5.43 3.44
C ILE A 344 14.28 -6.56 3.73
N ILE A 345 13.89 -7.82 3.51
CA ILE A 345 14.77 -8.98 3.70
C ILE A 345 15.99 -8.90 2.78
N ASN A 346 15.79 -8.56 1.50
CA ASN A 346 16.89 -8.44 0.54
C ASN A 346 17.86 -7.31 0.93
N GLU A 347 17.35 -6.15 1.32
CA GLU A 347 18.18 -5.03 1.78
C GLU A 347 18.96 -5.40 3.04
N TYR A 348 18.34 -6.12 3.98
CA TYR A 348 19.02 -6.64 5.16
C TYR A 348 20.09 -7.69 4.82
N ALA A 349 19.76 -8.67 3.96
CA ALA A 349 20.69 -9.71 3.52
C ALA A 349 21.92 -9.11 2.84
N GLN A 350 21.74 -8.10 1.97
CA GLN A 350 22.85 -7.38 1.34
C GLN A 350 23.80 -6.72 2.34
N LYS A 351 23.31 -6.30 3.52
CA LYS A 351 24.17 -5.78 4.61
C LYS A 351 24.89 -6.90 5.34
N LEU A 352 24.20 -8.01 5.58
CA LEU A 352 24.73 -9.17 6.28
C LEU A 352 25.84 -9.87 5.48
N THR A 353 25.67 -10.00 4.16
CA THR A 353 26.62 -10.69 3.27
C THR A 353 27.78 -9.81 2.78
N ARG A 354 27.96 -8.62 3.37
CA ARG A 354 29.09 -7.74 3.01
C ARG A 354 30.40 -8.46 3.30
N VAL A 355 31.26 -8.55 2.29
CA VAL A 355 32.57 -9.16 2.46
C VAL A 355 33.48 -8.20 3.23
N GLY A 356 33.89 -8.61 4.43
CA GLY A 356 34.89 -7.90 5.22
C GLY A 356 36.28 -8.10 4.62
N ILE A 357 36.61 -7.35 3.57
CA ILE A 357 37.97 -7.36 3.00
C ILE A 357 38.77 -6.24 3.67
N GLU A 358 39.77 -6.60 4.47
CA GLU A 358 40.79 -5.68 4.94
C GLU A 358 41.87 -5.55 3.85
N GLN A 359 41.70 -4.58 2.95
CA GLN A 359 42.70 -4.26 1.93
C GLN A 359 43.81 -3.41 2.53
N SER A 360 45.03 -3.51 1.98
CA SER A 360 46.13 -2.66 2.42
C SER A 360 45.76 -1.17 2.28
N GLU A 361 46.14 -0.35 3.25
CA GLU A 361 45.89 1.09 3.21
C GLU A 361 46.56 1.76 1.99
N TRP A 362 47.61 1.14 1.43
CA TRP A 362 48.18 1.56 0.15
C TRP A 362 47.19 1.40 -1.00
N LEU A 363 46.59 0.22 -1.20
CA LEU A 363 45.55 0.01 -2.23
C LEU A 363 44.29 0.87 -2.04
N ARG A 364 44.04 1.32 -0.80
CA ARG A 364 42.93 2.25 -0.50
C ARG A 364 43.24 3.71 -0.83
N ARG A 365 44.52 4.10 -0.86
CA ARG A 365 44.95 5.51 -0.96
C ARG A 365 45.77 5.82 -2.22
N SER A 366 46.27 4.79 -2.91
CA SER A 366 47.06 4.90 -4.15
C SER A 366 46.23 5.27 -5.36
#